data_AF-A0A6V6Z6W1-F1
#
_entry.id   AF-A0A6V6Z6W1-F1
#
_cell.length_a   1.000
_cell.length_b   1.000
_cell.length_c   1.000
_cell.angle_alpha   90.00
_cell.angle_beta   90.00
_cell.angle_gamma   90.00
#
_symmetry.space_group_name_H-M   'P 1'
#
loop_
_entity.id
_entity.type
_entity.pdbx_description
1 polymer ?
#
loop_
_entity_poly.entity_id
_entity_poly.type
_entity_poly.pdbx_seq_one_letter_code
_entity_poly.pdbx_strand_id
1 'polypeptide(L)'
;MKSIKIALTAVLICLVSFNINAQSGKYKCMLQMSNYMGEGAYIVVSLINAKGDYEKTLYVMGDDKKWYKSLKEWNKFHTAQKSDDISAKTGASVTGGDRSITTIEIENSKINKGYKLRFESAVEDQKYYVNDLEIPLTTEGLAEKTEGKGYIRYVRLNKI
;
A
#
# COMPACT_ATOMS: atom_id res chain seq x y z
N MET A 1 2.70 43.18 43.49
CA MET A 1 3.10 43.23 42.06
C MET A 1 4.28 42.30 41.70
N LYS A 2 4.43 41.12 42.31
CA LYS A 2 5.49 40.14 41.93
C LYS A 2 4.94 38.78 41.48
N SER A 3 3.70 38.44 41.85
CA SER A 3 3.05 37.16 41.55
C SER A 3 2.33 37.12 40.19
N ILE A 4 2.06 38.26 39.56
CA ILE A 4 1.39 38.33 38.24
C ILE A 4 2.36 38.10 37.07
N LYS A 5 3.66 38.37 37.26
CA LYS A 5 4.67 38.16 36.22
C LYS A 5 5.02 36.69 35.99
N ILE A 6 4.77 35.83 36.99
CA ILE A 6 5.09 34.39 36.94
C ILE A 6 4.00 33.63 36.18
N ALA A 7 2.76 34.13 36.17
CA ALA A 7 1.67 33.52 35.42
C ALA A 7 1.78 33.74 33.90
N LEU A 8 2.43 34.81 33.44
CA LEU A 8 2.61 35.07 32.00
C LEU A 8 3.76 34.24 31.37
N THR A 9 4.70 33.72 32.16
CA THR A 9 5.80 32.91 31.61
C THR A 9 5.43 31.43 31.49
N ALA A 10 4.38 30.97 32.19
CA ALA A 10 3.93 29.58 32.15
C ALA A 10 3.02 29.25 30.95
N VAL A 11 2.48 30.25 30.25
CA VAL A 11 1.57 30.04 29.11
C VAL A 11 2.31 29.85 27.77
N LEU A 12 3.61 30.18 27.71
CA LEU A 12 4.34 30.16 26.43
C LEU A 12 4.91 28.77 26.03
N ILE A 13 4.84 27.76 26.90
CA ILE A 13 5.52 26.47 26.66
C ILE A 13 4.60 25.41 26.00
N CYS A 14 3.29 25.66 25.86
CA CYS A 14 2.36 24.67 25.31
C CYS A 14 2.14 24.71 23.78
N LEU A 15 2.94 25.46 23.01
CA LEU A 15 2.75 25.59 21.55
C LEU A 15 3.80 24.85 20.71
N VAL A 16 4.51 23.86 21.28
CA VAL A 16 5.22 22.87 20.46
C VAL A 16 4.19 21.92 19.84
N SER A 17 3.45 22.44 18.86
CA SER A 17 2.73 21.62 17.90
C SER A 17 3.77 20.70 17.28
N PHE A 18 3.70 19.42 17.63
CA PHE A 18 4.45 18.37 16.96
C PHE A 18 4.06 18.41 15.49
N ASN A 19 4.86 19.12 14.69
CA ASN A 19 4.91 18.94 13.26
C ASN A 19 5.55 17.57 13.06
N ILE A 20 4.78 16.51 13.26
CA ILE A 20 5.08 15.22 12.67
C ILE A 20 4.91 15.47 11.17
N ASN A 21 5.98 15.95 10.53
CA ASN A 21 6.07 15.84 9.09
C ASN A 21 5.78 14.38 8.77
N ALA A 22 4.74 14.14 7.97
CA ALA A 22 4.41 12.82 7.47
C ALA A 22 5.55 12.39 6.55
N GLN A 23 6.64 11.93 7.15
CA GLN A 23 7.81 11.47 6.42
C GLN A 23 7.41 10.12 5.83
N SER A 24 7.23 10.09 4.52
CA SER A 24 7.04 8.86 3.76
C SER A 24 8.40 8.30 3.36
N GLY A 25 8.57 7.00 3.57
CA GLY A 25 9.66 6.25 2.96
C GLY A 25 9.26 5.79 1.56
N LYS A 26 10.20 5.88 0.61
CA LYS A 26 10.05 5.28 -0.72
C LYS A 26 10.59 3.86 -0.69
N TYR A 27 9.86 2.94 -1.31
CA TYR A 27 10.24 1.54 -1.39
C TYR A 27 10.14 1.06 -2.84
N LYS A 28 11.20 0.43 -3.33
CA LYS A 28 11.13 -0.42 -4.52
C LYS A 28 10.36 -1.68 -4.16
N CYS A 29 9.20 -1.85 -4.76
CA CYS A 29 8.39 -3.05 -4.72
C CYS A 29 8.72 -3.93 -5.92
N MET A 30 9.50 -4.99 -5.67
CA MET A 30 9.77 -6.02 -6.65
C MET A 30 8.76 -7.14 -6.47
N LEU A 31 7.98 -7.40 -7.53
CA LEU A 31 6.98 -8.45 -7.58
C LEU A 31 7.38 -9.46 -8.65
N GLN A 32 7.43 -10.73 -8.29
CA GLN A 32 7.68 -11.84 -9.21
C GLN A 32 6.39 -12.64 -9.41
N MET A 33 5.97 -12.83 -10.65
CA MET A 33 4.78 -13.65 -10.97
C MET A 33 5.10 -15.14 -10.94
N SER A 34 4.10 -15.92 -10.55
CA SER A 34 4.05 -17.37 -10.77
C SER A 34 3.87 -17.65 -12.25
N ASN A 35 4.31 -18.82 -12.72
CA ASN A 35 4.06 -19.23 -14.10
C ASN A 35 2.59 -19.66 -14.24
N TYR A 36 1.87 -19.02 -15.15
CA TYR A 36 0.50 -19.39 -15.52
C TYR A 36 0.28 -19.03 -17.01
N MET A 37 -0.77 -19.58 -17.60
CA MET A 37 -1.19 -19.25 -18.97
C MET A 37 -2.38 -18.30 -18.95
N GLY A 38 -2.39 -17.31 -19.84
CA GLY A 38 -3.46 -16.32 -19.96
C GLY A 38 -2.90 -14.91 -20.04
N GLU A 39 -3.81 -13.94 -19.99
CA GLU A 39 -3.49 -12.51 -20.04
C GLU A 39 -2.70 -12.01 -18.82
N GLY A 40 -2.19 -10.78 -18.92
CA GLY A 40 -1.53 -10.10 -17.82
C GLY A 40 -2.44 -9.98 -16.59
N ALA A 41 -1.90 -10.32 -15.42
CA ALA A 41 -2.61 -10.15 -14.17
C ALA A 41 -2.74 -8.67 -13.82
N TYR A 42 -3.96 -8.30 -13.43
CA TYR A 42 -4.25 -7.06 -12.73
C TYR A 42 -3.88 -7.27 -11.27
N ILE A 43 -3.07 -6.38 -10.72
CA ILE A 43 -2.58 -6.45 -9.34
C ILE A 43 -2.76 -5.10 -8.70
N VAL A 44 -3.24 -5.08 -7.45
CA VAL A 44 -3.32 -3.85 -6.67
C VAL A 44 -2.56 -4.01 -5.36
N VAL A 45 -1.82 -2.96 -5.00
CA VAL A 45 -1.14 -2.81 -3.72
C VAL A 45 -1.94 -1.84 -2.87
N SER A 46 -2.55 -2.35 -1.80
CA SER A 46 -3.38 -1.58 -0.87
C SER A 46 -2.72 -1.48 0.49
N LEU A 47 -2.85 -0.32 1.14
CA LEU A 47 -2.58 -0.14 2.56
C LEU A 47 -3.83 -0.55 3.34
N ILE A 48 -3.68 -1.54 4.22
CA ILE A 48 -4.73 -2.02 5.11
C ILE A 48 -4.40 -1.59 6.54
N ASN A 49 -5.37 -0.99 7.22
CA ASN A 49 -5.19 -0.53 8.60
C ASN A 49 -5.22 -1.70 9.61
N ALA A 50 -4.92 -1.40 10.87
CA ALA A 50 -4.89 -2.40 11.94
C ALA A 50 -6.25 -3.09 12.22
N LYS A 51 -7.36 -2.50 11.76
CA LYS A 51 -8.71 -3.08 11.87
C LYS A 51 -9.04 -4.00 10.69
N GLY A 52 -8.19 -4.06 9.66
CA GLY A 52 -8.41 -4.83 8.45
C GLY A 52 -9.12 -4.07 7.33
N ASP A 53 -9.40 -2.77 7.51
CA ASP A 53 -10.05 -1.94 6.50
C ASP A 53 -9.04 -1.36 5.51
N TYR A 54 -9.48 -1.16 4.27
CA TYR A 54 -8.71 -0.45 3.25
C TYR A 54 -8.54 1.02 3.65
N GLU A 55 -7.30 1.50 3.62
CA GLU A 55 -6.98 2.90 3.90
C GLU A 55 -6.58 3.66 2.63
N LYS A 56 -5.76 3.06 1.77
CA LYS A 56 -5.20 3.76 0.59
C LYS A 56 -4.78 2.80 -0.52
N THR A 57 -5.00 3.20 -1.77
CA THR A 57 -4.38 2.54 -2.94
C THR A 57 -2.95 3.07 -3.12
N LEU A 58 -1.95 2.18 -3.06
CA LEU A 58 -0.54 2.53 -3.23
C LEU A 58 -0.09 2.40 -4.67
N TYR A 59 -0.51 1.34 -5.37
CA TYR A 59 -0.19 1.14 -6.78
C TYR A 59 -1.16 0.16 -7.45
N VAL A 60 -1.39 0.32 -8.75
CA VAL A 60 -2.19 -0.58 -9.61
C VAL A 60 -1.34 -1.00 -10.80
N MET A 61 -1.13 -2.31 -10.97
CA MET A 61 -0.57 -2.90 -12.18
C MET A 61 -1.75 -3.38 -13.03
N GLY A 62 -2.05 -2.64 -14.10
CA GLY A 62 -3.25 -2.78 -14.91
C GLY A 62 -3.82 -1.40 -15.22
N ASP A 63 -3.72 -0.98 -16.47
CA ASP A 63 -4.07 0.37 -16.94
C ASP A 63 -5.47 0.47 -17.54
N ASP A 64 -6.05 -0.64 -17.99
CA ASP A 64 -7.41 -0.67 -18.51
C ASP A 64 -8.46 -0.78 -17.38
N LYS A 65 -9.15 0.35 -17.14
CA LYS A 65 -10.18 0.48 -16.11
C LYS A 65 -11.32 -0.53 -16.26
N LYS A 66 -11.57 -1.07 -17.46
CA LYS A 66 -12.65 -2.05 -17.68
C LYS A 66 -12.44 -3.33 -16.87
N TRP A 67 -11.18 -3.63 -16.52
CA TRP A 67 -10.77 -4.81 -15.77
C TRP A 67 -10.68 -4.61 -14.25
N TYR A 68 -10.87 -3.39 -13.75
CA TYR A 68 -10.81 -3.12 -12.31
C TYR A 68 -11.87 -3.88 -11.52
N LYS A 69 -13.04 -4.12 -12.11
CA LYS A 69 -14.10 -4.96 -11.54
C LYS A 69 -13.67 -6.41 -11.23
N SER A 70 -12.59 -6.89 -11.84
CA SER A 70 -12.03 -8.22 -11.56
C SER A 70 -11.37 -8.28 -10.18
N LEU A 71 -10.87 -7.15 -9.67
CA LEU A 71 -10.34 -6.96 -8.32
C LEU A 71 -11.48 -6.54 -7.39
N LYS A 72 -12.38 -7.48 -7.06
CA LYS A 72 -13.72 -7.17 -6.50
C LYS A 72 -13.69 -6.33 -5.22
N GLU A 73 -12.88 -6.71 -4.23
CA GLU A 73 -12.85 -6.02 -2.93
C GLU A 73 -12.20 -4.65 -3.04
N TRP A 74 -11.05 -4.55 -3.71
CA TRP A 74 -10.44 -3.25 -3.98
C TRP A 74 -11.34 -2.35 -4.83
N ASN A 75 -12.00 -2.86 -5.87
CA ASN A 75 -12.87 -2.05 -6.73
C ASN A 75 -14.07 -1.49 -5.95
N LYS A 76 -14.63 -2.27 -5.02
CA LYS A 76 -15.68 -1.76 -4.10
C LYS A 76 -15.16 -0.62 -3.24
N PHE A 77 -13.95 -0.74 -2.70
CA PHE A 77 -13.31 0.32 -1.94
C PHE A 77 -13.02 1.57 -2.79
N HIS A 78 -12.42 1.37 -3.97
CA HIS A 78 -12.04 2.44 -4.88
C HIS A 78 -13.25 3.23 -5.38
N THR A 79 -14.32 2.55 -5.78
CA THR A 79 -15.55 3.22 -6.24
C THR A 79 -16.30 3.94 -5.13
N ALA A 80 -16.17 3.52 -3.87
CA ALA A 80 -16.71 4.24 -2.72
C ALA A 80 -15.89 5.52 -2.40
N GLN A 81 -14.61 5.54 -2.76
CA GLN A 81 -13.73 6.71 -2.61
C GLN A 81 -13.91 7.67 -3.79
N LYS A 82 -14.66 8.76 -3.56
CA LYS A 82 -14.95 9.76 -4.61
C LYS A 82 -13.73 10.54 -5.13
N SER A 83 -12.55 10.44 -4.50
CA SER A 83 -11.40 11.31 -4.77
C SER A 83 -10.03 10.63 -4.80
N ASP A 84 -9.93 9.28 -4.75
CA ASP A 84 -8.62 8.60 -4.85
C ASP A 84 -8.24 8.49 -6.33
N ASP A 85 -7.61 9.54 -6.87
CA ASP A 85 -7.03 9.47 -8.21
C ASP A 85 -5.80 8.57 -8.20
N ILE A 86 -5.90 7.48 -8.96
CA ILE A 86 -4.85 6.48 -9.12
C ILE A 86 -4.03 6.69 -10.40
N SER A 87 -4.30 7.71 -11.20
CA SER A 87 -3.63 7.97 -12.48
C SER A 87 -2.10 7.96 -12.36
N ALA A 88 -1.55 8.60 -11.33
CA ALA A 88 -0.11 8.65 -11.05
C ALA A 88 0.47 7.38 -10.41
N LYS A 89 -0.39 6.39 -10.11
CA LYS A 89 -0.06 5.14 -9.40
C LYS A 89 -0.43 3.90 -10.23
N THR A 90 -0.65 4.05 -11.53
CA THR A 90 -1.05 2.96 -12.42
C THR A 90 0.05 2.65 -13.42
N GLY A 91 0.30 1.35 -13.66
CA GLY A 91 1.21 0.84 -14.68
C GLY A 91 0.60 -0.33 -15.45
N ALA A 92 1.42 -1.00 -16.27
CA ALA A 92 0.98 -2.16 -17.04
C ALA A 92 0.62 -3.36 -16.15
N SER A 93 -0.29 -4.22 -16.62
CA SER A 93 -0.53 -5.55 -16.05
C SER A 93 0.73 -6.43 -16.17
N VAL A 94 0.82 -7.49 -15.36
CA VAL A 94 2.03 -8.33 -15.28
C VAL A 94 1.73 -9.75 -15.75
N THR A 95 2.45 -10.21 -16.78
CA THR A 95 2.27 -11.56 -17.35
C THR A 95 2.80 -12.66 -16.42
N GLY A 96 2.30 -13.88 -16.57
CA GLY A 96 2.81 -15.04 -15.87
C GLY A 96 4.32 -15.24 -16.07
N GLY A 97 5.04 -15.47 -14.97
CA GLY A 97 6.50 -15.61 -14.96
C GLY A 97 7.30 -14.30 -15.01
N ASP A 98 6.68 -13.17 -15.37
CA ASP A 98 7.36 -11.88 -15.45
C ASP A 98 7.63 -11.26 -14.08
N ARG A 99 8.48 -10.23 -14.08
CA ARG A 99 8.82 -9.42 -12.92
C ARG A 99 8.38 -7.98 -13.14
N SER A 100 7.74 -7.41 -12.12
CA SER A 100 7.42 -5.98 -12.04
C SER A 100 8.24 -5.30 -10.95
N ILE A 101 8.71 -4.08 -11.21
CA ILE A 101 9.39 -3.23 -10.23
C ILE A 101 8.70 -1.87 -10.24
N THR A 102 8.14 -1.50 -9.10
CA THR A 102 7.42 -0.23 -8.91
C THR A 102 7.93 0.49 -7.68
N THR A 103 7.71 1.80 -7.59
CA THR A 103 8.01 2.56 -6.38
C THR A 103 6.72 2.85 -5.65
N ILE A 104 6.65 2.47 -4.39
CA ILE A 104 5.53 2.79 -3.50
C ILE A 104 6.01 3.69 -2.36
N GLU A 105 5.13 4.58 -1.91
CA GLU A 105 5.38 5.46 -0.77
C GLU A 105 4.57 4.98 0.43
N ILE A 106 5.26 4.78 1.56
CA ILE A 106 4.67 4.32 2.81
C ILE A 106 4.99 5.34 3.88
N GLU A 107 3.95 5.89 4.52
CA GLU A 107 4.09 6.81 5.64
C GLU A 107 4.78 6.10 6.82
N ASN A 108 5.88 6.66 7.33
CA ASN A 108 6.63 6.06 8.43
C ASN A 108 5.78 5.91 9.71
N SER A 109 4.76 6.75 9.87
CA SER A 109 3.81 6.70 10.99
C SER A 109 2.97 5.41 11.04
N LYS A 110 2.90 4.65 9.94
CA LYS A 110 2.12 3.41 9.80
C LYS A 110 2.95 2.17 10.13
N ILE A 111 4.28 2.28 10.11
CA ILE A 111 5.20 1.17 10.40
C ILE A 111 5.11 0.81 11.89
N ASN A 112 5.07 -0.49 12.20
CA ASN A 112 4.91 -1.05 13.54
C ASN A 112 3.60 -0.62 14.25
N LYS A 113 2.55 -0.28 13.48
CA LYS A 113 1.22 0.10 14.02
C LYS A 113 0.12 -0.91 13.70
N GLY A 114 0.47 -2.14 13.33
CA GLY A 114 -0.48 -3.20 12.97
C GLY A 114 -1.05 -3.08 11.54
N TYR A 115 -0.54 -2.13 10.75
CA TYR A 115 -0.87 -2.04 9.33
C TYR A 115 -0.24 -3.16 8.53
N LYS A 116 -0.76 -3.39 7.32
CA LYS A 116 -0.17 -4.30 6.33
C LYS A 116 -0.35 -3.79 4.91
N LEU A 117 0.50 -4.27 4.01
CA LEU A 117 0.25 -4.22 2.58
C LEU A 117 -0.54 -5.45 2.17
N ARG A 118 -1.58 -5.25 1.36
CA ARG A 118 -2.31 -6.34 0.70
C ARG A 118 -2.12 -6.25 -0.80
N PHE A 119 -1.79 -7.39 -1.38
CA PHE A 119 -1.72 -7.59 -2.81
C PHE A 119 -2.89 -8.46 -3.22
N GLU A 120 -3.76 -7.91 -4.06
CA GLU A 120 -4.82 -8.67 -4.71
C GLU A 120 -4.44 -8.88 -6.17
N SER A 121 -4.82 -10.03 -6.73
CA SER A 121 -4.50 -10.37 -8.12
C SER A 121 -5.70 -10.99 -8.83
N ALA A 122 -5.87 -10.63 -10.10
CA ALA A 122 -6.88 -11.21 -10.98
C ALA A 122 -6.33 -11.31 -12.41
N VAL A 123 -6.56 -12.43 -13.06
CA VAL A 123 -6.35 -12.59 -14.51
C VAL A 123 -7.73 -12.63 -15.16
N GLU A 124 -7.87 -12.04 -16.35
CA GLU A 124 -9.11 -12.06 -17.13
C GLU A 124 -9.66 -13.49 -17.24
N ASP A 125 -10.95 -13.64 -16.95
CA ASP A 125 -11.68 -14.91 -16.95
C ASP A 125 -11.08 -16.03 -16.06
N GLN A 126 -10.25 -15.67 -15.08
CA GLN A 126 -9.69 -16.63 -14.13
C GLN A 126 -9.96 -16.26 -12.66
N LYS A 127 -9.32 -16.98 -11.75
CA LYS A 127 -9.57 -16.91 -10.31
C LYS A 127 -9.01 -15.63 -9.71
N TYR A 128 -9.86 -14.83 -9.10
CA TYR A 128 -9.44 -13.69 -8.28
C TYR A 128 -8.91 -14.13 -6.91
N TYR A 129 -7.80 -13.54 -6.47
CA TYR A 129 -7.21 -13.72 -5.14
C TYR A 129 -7.20 -12.39 -4.38
N VAL A 130 -8.14 -12.23 -3.44
CA VAL A 130 -8.19 -11.05 -2.54
C VAL A 130 -6.90 -10.92 -1.70
N ASN A 131 -6.42 -12.04 -1.17
CA ASN A 131 -5.25 -12.10 -0.30
C ASN A 131 -4.18 -12.98 -0.95
N ASP A 132 -3.76 -12.63 -2.17
CA ASP A 132 -2.66 -13.33 -2.84
C ASP A 132 -1.40 -13.25 -1.96
N LEU A 133 -1.09 -12.04 -1.47
CA LEU A 133 0.02 -11.80 -0.57
C LEU A 133 -0.31 -10.67 0.41
N GLU A 134 0.14 -10.81 1.66
CA GLU A 134 0.07 -9.76 2.67
C GLU A 134 1.43 -9.59 3.35
N ILE A 135 1.89 -8.35 3.49
CA ILE A 135 3.15 -8.01 4.18
C ILE A 135 2.81 -7.18 5.42
N PRO A 136 3.06 -7.69 6.64
CA PRO A 136 2.98 -6.87 7.84
C PRO A 136 3.89 -5.65 7.70
N LEU A 137 3.37 -4.44 7.96
CA LEU A 137 4.20 -3.23 7.97
C LEU A 137 4.99 -3.13 9.27
N THR A 138 5.88 -4.10 9.49
CA THR A 138 6.91 -4.08 10.53
C THR A 138 8.28 -3.92 9.91
N THR A 139 9.28 -3.54 10.72
CA THR A 139 10.66 -3.43 10.25
C THR A 139 11.14 -4.75 9.62
N GLU A 140 10.79 -5.87 10.25
CA GLU A 140 11.15 -7.21 9.81
C GLU A 140 10.37 -7.61 8.57
N GLY A 141 9.04 -7.41 8.55
CA GLY A 141 8.19 -7.78 7.41
C GLY A 141 8.56 -7.02 6.13
N LEU A 142 9.00 -5.76 6.26
CA LEU A 142 9.49 -4.96 5.14
C LEU A 142 10.86 -5.42 4.60
N ALA A 143 11.66 -6.12 5.41
CA ALA A 143 12.97 -6.63 5.01
C ALA A 143 12.92 -8.06 4.41
N GLU A 144 11.82 -8.77 4.65
CA GLU A 144 11.66 -10.16 4.22
C GLU A 144 11.18 -10.31 2.78
N LYS A 145 11.48 -11.49 2.20
CA LYS A 145 10.79 -11.97 1.01
C LYS A 145 9.49 -12.63 1.45
N THR A 146 8.36 -12.11 0.99
CA THR A 146 7.05 -12.71 1.27
C THR A 146 6.59 -13.53 0.07
N GLU A 147 6.21 -14.79 0.26
CA GLU A 147 5.68 -15.65 -0.79
C GLU A 147 4.17 -15.39 -0.98
N GLY A 148 3.70 -15.47 -2.23
CA GLY A 148 2.29 -15.34 -2.58
C GLY A 148 1.57 -16.69 -2.59
N LYS A 149 0.26 -16.65 -2.80
CA LYS A 149 -0.65 -17.81 -2.73
C LYS A 149 -1.35 -18.10 -4.06
N GLY A 150 -1.26 -17.18 -5.00
CA GLY A 150 -1.93 -17.21 -6.30
C GLY A 150 -0.98 -16.86 -7.44
N TYR A 151 -1.32 -15.80 -8.18
CA TYR A 151 -0.56 -15.37 -9.35
C TYR A 151 0.77 -14.71 -8.99
N ILE A 152 0.90 -14.20 -7.77
CA ILE A 152 2.15 -13.68 -7.25
C ILE A 152 2.95 -14.83 -6.68
N ARG A 153 4.20 -14.98 -7.13
CA ARG A 153 5.15 -15.93 -6.54
C ARG A 153 5.72 -15.37 -5.26
N TYR A 154 6.31 -14.18 -5.32
CA TYR A 154 6.80 -13.48 -4.14
C TYR A 154 6.91 -11.97 -4.36
N VAL A 155 6.99 -11.23 -3.27
CA VAL A 155 7.32 -9.80 -3.23
C VAL A 155 8.54 -9.57 -2.35
N ARG A 156 9.37 -8.60 -2.74
CA ARG A 156 10.44 -8.02 -1.92
C ARG A 156 10.35 -6.51 -1.95
N LEU A 157 10.54 -5.89 -0.79
CA LEU A 157 10.59 -4.44 -0.64
C LEU A 157 12.01 -4.01 -0.29
N ASN A 158 12.49 -2.93 -0.90
CA ASN A 158 13.75 -2.31 -0.53
C ASN A 158 13.55 -0.81 -0.41
N LYS A 159 13.96 -0.23 0.71
CA LYS A 159 13.92 1.22 0.91
C LYS A 159 14.88 1.91 -0.07
N ILE A 160 14.47 3.05 -0.63
CA ILE A 160 15.28 3.89 -1.53
C ILE A 160 15.33 5.34 -1.10
#